data_AF-A0A4Y9J4N4-F1
#
_entry.id   AF-A0A4Y9J4N4-F1
#
_cell.length_a   1.000
_cell.length_b   1.000
_cell.length_c   1.000
_cell.angle_alpha   90.00
_cell.angle_beta   90.00
_cell.angle_gamma   90.00
#
_symmetry.space_group_name_H-M   'P 1'
#
loop_
_entity.id
_entity.type
_entity.pdbx_description
1 polymer ?
#
loop_
_entity_poly.entity_id
_entity_poly.type
_entity_poly.pdbx_seq_one_letter_code
_entity_poly.pdbx_strand_id
1 'polypeptide(L)'
;MERAANLINVYPTEQRLLPRLYERISTSYQMEENKEEALKWISKATDSAKGQKSTSLCNLLLSKAEILTELGRLDSVDYYLNAAERGNDTQSYAAQAIFKLARAKYEAQRGDYKAAYKTHRKYSEFLDSMYKENEQNRVAEFQRRYDYQDVAIALDRIKIESQAKNIKWLSITVALLALLLAALSYAYIQRQRRIKVEIARDKSINSAVTGIEEQMRQDLLRRDRHIESLRNRVIMMDNTLDKIRALRDASPRERVTESARFTMTDAEMEHMLATVNICHEGFVDGLREEYPTLADKDVEICAMIKLGLQSRDIALLMGMSDNTLKTRKKRLKKEKFSEETSDMQFDEWIQSKNYGREPDDY
;
A
#
# COMPACT_ATOMS: atom_id res chain seq x y z
N MET A 1 -28.94 61.33 -30.10
CA MET A 1 -29.57 61.41 -28.77
C MET A 1 -31.09 61.59 -28.83
N GLU A 2 -31.63 62.28 -29.83
CA GLU A 2 -33.08 62.43 -30.03
C GLU A 2 -33.84 61.10 -30.13
N ARG A 3 -33.31 60.11 -30.86
CA ARG A 3 -33.89 58.75 -30.92
C ARG A 3 -33.99 58.09 -29.55
N ALA A 4 -33.00 58.30 -28.67
CA ALA A 4 -33.02 57.78 -27.30
C ALA A 4 -34.06 58.51 -26.43
N ALA A 5 -34.24 59.81 -26.63
CA ALA A 5 -35.26 60.59 -25.90
C ALA A 5 -36.68 60.20 -26.32
N ASN A 6 -36.88 59.91 -27.61
CA ASN A 6 -38.15 59.38 -28.12
C ASN A 6 -38.44 57.99 -27.57
N LEU A 7 -37.43 57.13 -27.42
CA LEU A 7 -37.57 55.80 -26.82
C LEU A 7 -37.98 55.87 -25.34
N ILE A 8 -37.38 56.78 -24.55
CA ILE A 8 -37.71 56.95 -23.12
C ILE A 8 -39.12 57.53 -22.93
N ASN A 9 -39.62 58.34 -23.88
CA ASN A 9 -41.01 58.79 -23.86
C ASN A 9 -42.01 57.65 -24.11
N VAL A 10 -41.61 56.58 -24.80
CA VAL A 10 -42.43 55.39 -25.07
C VAL A 10 -42.39 54.40 -23.90
N TYR A 11 -41.32 54.39 -23.09
CA TYR A 11 -41.15 53.49 -21.94
C TYR A 11 -40.96 54.28 -20.62
N PRO A 12 -42.02 54.45 -19.79
CA PRO A 12 -42.03 55.42 -18.67
C PRO A 12 -41.07 55.14 -17.51
N THR A 13 -40.40 53.99 -17.48
CA THR A 13 -39.58 53.53 -16.35
C THR A 13 -38.33 54.38 -16.09
N GLU A 14 -37.88 55.19 -17.05
CA GLU A 14 -36.67 56.03 -16.95
C GLU A 14 -36.93 57.53 -17.18
N GLN A 15 -38.17 58.02 -16.99
CA GLN A 15 -38.53 59.44 -17.19
C GLN A 15 -37.69 60.43 -16.37
N ARG A 16 -37.05 59.97 -15.29
CA ARG A 16 -36.08 60.76 -14.49
C ARG A 16 -34.82 61.18 -15.26
N LEU A 17 -34.49 60.49 -16.35
CA LEU A 17 -33.31 60.78 -17.18
C LEU A 17 -33.60 61.81 -18.29
N LEU A 18 -34.87 62.07 -18.60
CA LEU A 18 -35.28 62.97 -19.68
C LEU A 18 -34.72 64.40 -19.55
N PRO A 19 -34.73 65.06 -18.37
CA PRO A 19 -34.19 66.41 -18.24
C PRO A 19 -32.72 66.51 -18.66
N ARG A 20 -31.88 65.56 -18.20
CA ARG A 20 -30.44 65.51 -18.55
C ARG A 20 -30.22 65.19 -20.02
N LEU A 21 -31.04 64.33 -20.61
CA LEU A 21 -30.91 63.99 -22.02
C LEU A 21 -31.30 65.17 -22.93
N TYR A 22 -32.39 65.87 -22.61
CA TYR A 22 -32.81 67.08 -23.31
C TYR A 22 -31.81 68.23 -23.15
N GLU A 23 -31.22 68.40 -21.97
CA GLU A 23 -30.14 69.36 -21.73
C GLU A 23 -28.96 69.10 -22.66
N ARG A 24 -28.47 67.85 -22.74
CA ARG A 24 -27.34 67.51 -23.61
C ARG A 24 -27.65 67.73 -25.10
N ILE A 25 -28.87 67.45 -25.53
CA ILE A 25 -29.32 67.74 -26.91
C ILE A 25 -29.30 69.26 -27.16
N SER A 26 -29.81 70.05 -26.20
CA SER A 26 -29.78 71.51 -26.28
C SER A 26 -28.35 72.04 -26.37
N THR A 27 -27.43 71.56 -25.53
CA THR A 27 -26.01 71.97 -25.56
C THR A 27 -25.35 71.64 -26.89
N SER A 28 -25.64 70.47 -27.48
CA SER A 28 -25.13 70.11 -28.82
C SER A 28 -25.62 71.10 -29.89
N TYR A 29 -26.91 71.43 -29.91
CA TYR A 29 -27.44 72.42 -30.86
C TYR A 29 -26.89 73.84 -30.61
N GLN A 30 -26.62 74.19 -29.35
CA GLN A 30 -25.98 75.47 -29.02
C GLN A 30 -24.54 75.54 -29.54
N MET A 31 -23.78 74.43 -29.48
CA MET A 31 -22.43 74.33 -30.07
C MET A 31 -22.44 74.40 -31.60
N GLU A 32 -23.51 73.94 -32.25
CA GLU A 32 -23.73 74.06 -33.70
C GLU A 32 -24.28 75.44 -34.12
N GLU A 33 -24.30 76.41 -33.19
CA GLU A 33 -24.88 77.76 -33.36
C GLU A 33 -26.39 77.80 -33.68
N ASN A 34 -27.09 76.66 -33.62
CA ASN A 34 -28.53 76.56 -33.83
C ASN A 34 -29.30 76.83 -32.53
N LYS A 35 -29.32 78.11 -32.14
CA LYS A 35 -29.86 78.59 -30.86
C LYS A 35 -31.38 78.42 -30.71
N GLU A 36 -32.14 78.46 -31.81
CA GLU A 36 -33.60 78.25 -31.79
C GLU A 36 -33.96 76.81 -31.43
N GLU A 37 -33.28 75.82 -32.03
CA GLU A 37 -33.51 74.42 -31.70
C GLU A 37 -32.96 74.10 -30.31
N ALA A 38 -31.82 74.71 -29.92
CA ALA A 38 -31.30 74.62 -28.55
C ALA A 38 -32.33 75.13 -27.52
N LEU A 39 -33.00 76.26 -27.78
CA LEU A 39 -34.04 76.83 -26.91
C LEU A 39 -35.25 75.89 -26.74
N LYS A 40 -35.64 75.22 -27.82
CA LYS A 40 -36.75 74.25 -27.80
C LYS A 40 -36.42 73.04 -26.92
N TRP A 41 -35.21 72.50 -27.04
CA TRP A 41 -34.78 71.35 -26.24
C TRP A 41 -34.53 71.70 -24.77
N ILE A 42 -33.95 72.86 -24.45
CA ILE A 42 -33.79 73.27 -23.04
C ILE A 42 -35.14 73.56 -22.38
N SER A 43 -36.13 74.06 -23.15
CA SER A 43 -37.48 74.28 -22.64
C SER A 43 -38.13 72.95 -22.23
N LYS A 44 -38.04 71.92 -23.09
CA LYS A 44 -38.46 70.55 -22.76
C LYS A 44 -37.75 70.00 -21.52
N ALA A 45 -36.44 70.26 -21.38
CA ALA A 45 -35.65 69.88 -20.21
C ALA A 45 -36.19 70.53 -18.93
N THR A 46 -36.43 71.85 -18.96
CA THR A 46 -36.96 72.60 -17.80
C THR A 46 -38.37 72.15 -17.41
N ASP A 47 -39.25 71.88 -18.37
CA ASP A 47 -40.63 71.48 -18.07
C ASP A 47 -40.70 70.05 -17.51
N SER A 48 -39.84 69.15 -18.00
CA SER A 48 -39.70 67.79 -17.47
C SER A 48 -39.08 67.78 -16.07
N ALA A 49 -38.22 68.75 -15.75
CA ALA A 49 -37.59 68.89 -14.44
C ALA A 49 -38.53 69.46 -13.36
N LYS A 50 -39.54 70.28 -13.71
CA LYS A 50 -40.48 70.87 -12.73
C LYS A 50 -41.28 69.83 -11.93
N GLY A 51 -41.53 68.66 -12.52
CA GLY A 51 -42.21 67.53 -11.87
C GLY A 51 -41.33 66.68 -10.95
N GLN A 52 -40.01 66.91 -10.94
CA GLN A 52 -39.02 66.13 -10.19
C GLN A 52 -38.28 67.08 -9.24
N LYS A 53 -38.29 66.81 -7.93
CA LYS A 53 -37.52 67.60 -6.93
C LYS A 53 -36.01 67.39 -7.15
N SER A 54 -35.43 68.02 -8.17
CA SER A 54 -34.03 67.84 -8.55
C SER A 54 -33.26 69.15 -8.47
N THR A 55 -32.13 69.12 -7.77
CA THR A 55 -31.08 70.15 -7.70
C THR A 55 -30.61 70.62 -9.09
N SER A 56 -30.84 69.81 -10.14
CA SER A 56 -30.52 70.08 -11.54
C SER A 56 -31.32 71.22 -12.18
N LEU A 57 -32.44 71.65 -11.57
CA LEU A 57 -33.32 72.66 -12.17
C LEU A 57 -32.64 74.04 -12.32
N CYS A 58 -31.77 74.43 -11.39
CA CYS A 58 -31.11 75.74 -11.42
C CYS A 58 -30.18 75.86 -12.64
N ASN A 59 -29.42 74.81 -12.95
CA ASN A 59 -28.53 74.79 -14.11
C ASN A 59 -29.31 74.83 -15.43
N LEU A 60 -30.44 74.10 -15.51
CA LEU A 60 -31.30 74.12 -16.69
C LEU A 60 -31.92 75.50 -16.94
N LEU A 61 -32.36 76.18 -15.87
CA LEU A 61 -32.90 77.55 -15.94
C LEU A 61 -31.82 78.55 -16.35
N LEU A 62 -30.58 78.36 -15.87
CA LEU A 62 -29.43 79.17 -16.25
C LEU A 62 -29.11 79.01 -17.75
N SER A 63 -28.97 77.78 -18.25
CA SER A 63 -28.72 77.53 -19.67
C SER A 63 -29.84 78.09 -20.56
N LYS A 64 -31.10 78.00 -20.12
CA LYS A 64 -32.23 78.60 -20.83
C LYS A 64 -32.12 80.13 -20.88
N ALA A 65 -31.73 80.76 -19.77
CA ALA A 65 -31.53 82.21 -19.70
C ALA A 65 -30.38 82.67 -20.62
N GLU A 66 -29.27 81.92 -20.66
CA GLU A 66 -28.14 82.19 -21.55
C GLU A 66 -28.55 82.11 -23.03
N ILE A 67 -29.25 81.05 -23.44
CA ILE A 67 -29.71 80.90 -24.83
C ILE A 67 -30.67 82.03 -25.23
N LEU A 68 -31.60 82.42 -24.34
CA LEU A 68 -32.52 83.53 -24.59
C LEU A 68 -31.80 84.88 -24.70
N THR A 69 -30.77 85.08 -23.87
CA THR A 69 -29.87 86.24 -23.95
C THR A 69 -29.16 86.24 -25.31
N GLU A 70 -28.54 85.13 -25.71
CA GLU A 70 -27.86 85.03 -27.01
C GLU A 70 -28.77 85.25 -28.23
N LEU A 71 -30.08 85.00 -28.10
CA LEU A 71 -31.12 85.26 -29.11
C LEU A 71 -31.67 86.70 -29.05
N GLY A 72 -31.25 87.52 -28.09
CA GLY A 72 -31.77 88.88 -27.88
C GLY A 72 -33.20 88.94 -27.30
N ARG A 73 -33.76 87.80 -26.86
CA ARG A 73 -35.12 87.71 -26.30
C ARG A 73 -35.10 87.98 -24.80
N LEU A 74 -34.94 89.25 -24.43
CA LEU A 74 -34.60 89.66 -23.06
C LEU A 74 -35.75 89.63 -22.05
N ASP A 75 -37.01 89.60 -22.50
CA ASP A 75 -38.20 89.82 -21.66
C ASP A 75 -38.36 88.82 -20.51
N SER A 76 -37.94 87.57 -20.71
CA SER A 76 -38.11 86.48 -19.72
C SER A 76 -36.80 86.06 -19.05
N VAL A 77 -35.66 86.62 -19.47
CA VAL A 77 -34.33 86.21 -18.99
C VAL A 77 -34.17 86.50 -17.49
N ASP A 78 -34.61 87.68 -17.04
CA ASP A 78 -34.50 88.09 -15.64
C ASP A 78 -35.26 87.14 -14.70
N TYR A 79 -36.44 86.68 -15.12
CA TYR A 79 -37.22 85.68 -14.39
C TYR A 79 -36.45 84.37 -14.20
N TYR A 80 -35.84 83.86 -15.28
CA TYR A 80 -35.09 82.60 -15.23
C TYR A 80 -33.78 82.73 -14.44
N LEU A 81 -33.05 83.84 -14.56
CA LEU A 81 -31.85 84.10 -13.76
C LEU A 81 -32.18 84.22 -12.27
N ASN A 82 -33.22 84.96 -11.89
CA ASN A 82 -33.63 85.08 -10.48
C ASN A 82 -34.18 83.75 -9.91
N ALA A 83 -34.80 82.92 -10.75
CA ALA A 83 -35.21 81.57 -10.35
C ALA A 83 -34.01 80.65 -10.12
N ALA A 84 -32.97 80.72 -10.96
CA ALA A 84 -31.74 79.97 -10.78
C ALA A 84 -30.89 80.47 -9.60
N GLU A 85 -30.89 81.78 -9.30
CA GLU A 85 -30.14 82.35 -8.17
C GLU A 85 -30.66 81.87 -6.81
N ARG A 86 -31.97 81.70 -6.66
CA ARG A 86 -32.60 81.23 -5.40
C ARG A 86 -32.20 79.81 -4.99
N GLY A 87 -31.63 79.01 -5.89
CA GLY A 87 -31.10 77.68 -5.59
C GLY A 87 -29.57 77.61 -5.52
N ASN A 88 -28.89 78.76 -5.51
CA ASN A 88 -27.44 78.87 -5.71
C ASN A 88 -26.62 78.87 -4.40
N ASP A 89 -27.23 79.13 -3.25
CA ASP A 89 -26.52 79.35 -1.96
C ASP A 89 -25.74 78.12 -1.43
N THR A 90 -25.88 76.96 -2.08
CA THR A 90 -25.20 75.70 -1.73
C THR A 90 -24.24 75.19 -2.81
N GLN A 91 -23.97 75.97 -3.86
CA GLN A 91 -23.18 75.52 -5.02
C GLN A 91 -21.70 75.93 -4.96
N SER A 92 -20.82 75.14 -5.61
CA SER A 92 -19.37 75.39 -5.74
C SER A 92 -19.05 76.77 -6.33
N TYR A 93 -17.86 77.32 -6.01
CA TYR A 93 -17.36 78.57 -6.61
C TYR A 93 -17.44 78.58 -8.15
N ALA A 94 -17.26 77.43 -8.80
CA ALA A 94 -17.41 77.31 -10.25
C ALA A 94 -18.84 77.63 -10.72
N ALA A 95 -19.86 77.12 -10.04
CA ALA A 95 -21.25 77.34 -10.41
C ALA A 95 -21.68 78.79 -10.14
N GLN A 96 -21.22 79.35 -9.02
CA GLN A 96 -21.43 80.76 -8.70
C GLN A 96 -20.78 81.68 -9.75
N ALA A 97 -19.57 81.34 -10.21
CA ALA A 97 -18.91 82.06 -11.30
C ALA A 97 -19.74 82.02 -12.60
N ILE A 98 -20.15 80.83 -13.06
CA ILE A 98 -20.96 80.69 -14.28
C ILE A 98 -22.26 81.51 -14.19
N PHE A 99 -22.93 81.47 -13.04
CA PHE A 99 -24.15 82.24 -12.82
C PHE A 99 -23.91 83.76 -12.94
N LYS A 100 -22.87 84.29 -12.29
CA LYS A 100 -22.53 85.72 -12.37
C LYS A 100 -22.10 86.12 -13.78
N LEU A 101 -21.44 85.24 -14.52
CA LEU A 101 -21.10 85.50 -15.92
C LEU A 101 -22.35 85.62 -16.81
N ALA A 102 -23.30 84.69 -16.68
CA ALA A 102 -24.57 84.72 -17.41
C ALA A 102 -25.36 86.01 -17.14
N ARG A 103 -25.45 86.41 -15.86
CA ARG A 103 -26.12 87.66 -15.45
C ARG A 103 -25.42 88.90 -16.00
N ALA A 104 -24.09 88.95 -15.97
CA ALA A 104 -23.33 90.06 -16.55
C ALA A 104 -23.55 90.17 -18.07
N LYS A 105 -23.62 89.05 -18.80
CA LYS A 105 -23.95 89.03 -20.24
C LYS A 105 -25.34 89.58 -20.51
N TYR A 106 -26.34 89.17 -19.72
CA TYR A 106 -27.71 89.69 -19.82
C TYR A 106 -27.76 91.20 -19.56
N GLU A 107 -27.14 91.68 -18.48
CA GLU A 107 -27.10 93.10 -18.12
C GLU A 107 -26.43 93.95 -19.22
N ALA A 108 -25.36 93.43 -19.84
CA ALA A 108 -24.68 94.08 -20.95
C ALA A 108 -25.57 94.18 -22.20
N GLN A 109 -26.27 93.11 -22.56
CA GLN A 109 -27.18 93.12 -23.72
C GLN A 109 -28.40 94.01 -23.53
N ARG A 110 -28.85 94.20 -22.29
CA ARG A 110 -29.91 95.17 -21.94
C ARG A 110 -29.42 96.62 -21.97
N GLY A 111 -28.12 96.85 -22.16
CA GLY A 111 -27.49 98.18 -22.18
C GLY A 111 -27.09 98.73 -20.80
N ASP A 112 -27.24 97.96 -19.72
CA ASP A 112 -26.81 98.36 -18.37
C ASP A 112 -25.37 97.92 -18.11
N TYR A 113 -24.43 98.60 -18.79
CA TYR A 113 -23.00 98.30 -18.69
C TYR A 113 -22.44 98.49 -17.27
N LYS A 114 -23.06 99.36 -16.45
CA LYS A 114 -22.63 99.60 -15.07
C LYS A 114 -22.97 98.43 -14.16
N ALA A 115 -24.19 97.87 -14.28
CA ALA A 115 -24.54 96.64 -13.59
C ALA A 115 -23.68 95.47 -14.09
N ALA A 116 -23.54 95.33 -15.41
CA ALA A 116 -22.74 94.27 -16.02
C ALA A 116 -21.30 94.26 -15.50
N TYR A 117 -20.65 95.42 -15.43
CA TYR A 117 -19.28 95.53 -14.89
C TYR A 117 -19.20 95.10 -13.41
N LYS A 118 -20.14 95.54 -12.57
CA LYS A 118 -20.18 95.15 -11.15
C LYS A 118 -20.39 93.64 -10.98
N THR A 119 -21.29 93.07 -11.77
CA THR A 119 -21.58 91.63 -11.74
C THR A 119 -20.40 90.82 -12.28
N HIS A 120 -19.74 91.30 -13.33
CA HIS A 120 -18.54 90.68 -13.88
C HIS A 120 -17.34 90.72 -12.92
N ARG A 121 -17.20 91.80 -12.12
CA ARG A 121 -16.20 91.85 -11.05
C ARG A 121 -16.41 90.74 -10.01
N LYS A 122 -17.66 90.50 -9.60
CA LYS A 122 -18.00 89.38 -8.70
C LYS A 122 -17.71 88.02 -9.33
N TYR A 123 -17.95 87.87 -10.63
CA TYR A 123 -17.53 86.68 -11.38
C TYR A 123 -16.02 86.45 -11.26
N SER A 124 -15.20 87.50 -11.42
CA SER A 124 -13.74 87.40 -11.28
C SER A 124 -13.30 86.97 -9.88
N GLU A 125 -13.98 87.44 -8.83
CA GLU A 125 -13.70 87.05 -7.43
C GLU A 125 -14.00 85.55 -7.18
N PHE A 126 -15.10 85.05 -7.74
CA PHE A 126 -15.43 83.62 -7.67
C PHE A 126 -14.50 82.76 -8.52
N LEU A 127 -14.08 83.26 -9.67
CA LEU A 127 -13.13 82.57 -10.54
C LEU A 127 -11.77 82.37 -9.84
N ASP A 128 -11.26 83.40 -9.17
CA ASP A 128 -10.04 83.32 -8.36
C ASP A 128 -10.16 82.29 -7.22
N SER A 129 -11.29 82.33 -6.50
CA SER A 129 -11.58 81.37 -5.42
C SER A 129 -11.65 79.93 -5.91
N MET A 130 -12.24 79.72 -7.09
CA MET A 130 -12.32 78.40 -7.75
C MET A 130 -10.94 77.87 -8.14
N TYR A 131 -10.06 78.71 -8.70
CA TYR A 131 -8.70 78.28 -9.04
C TYR A 131 -7.91 77.87 -7.80
N LYS A 132 -8.01 78.65 -6.72
CA LYS A 132 -7.35 78.36 -5.45
C LYS A 132 -7.84 77.05 -4.82
N GLU A 133 -9.15 76.82 -4.79
CA GLU A 133 -9.74 75.56 -4.31
C GLU A 133 -9.27 74.37 -5.17
N ASN A 134 -9.27 74.52 -6.49
CA ASN A 134 -8.86 73.45 -7.40
C ASN A 134 -7.37 73.10 -7.23
N GLU A 135 -6.50 74.10 -7.05
CA GLU A 135 -5.09 73.87 -6.76
C GLU A 135 -4.89 73.11 -5.43
N GLN A 136 -5.58 73.54 -4.37
CA GLN A 136 -5.55 72.85 -3.08
C GLN A 136 -6.04 71.40 -3.20
N ASN A 137 -7.13 71.18 -3.92
CA ASN A 137 -7.67 69.84 -4.16
C ASN A 137 -6.71 68.96 -4.96
N ARG A 138 -6.02 69.52 -5.97
CA ARG A 138 -5.00 68.79 -6.74
C ARG A 138 -3.82 68.37 -5.87
N VAL A 139 -3.35 69.25 -4.99
CA VAL A 139 -2.27 68.93 -4.03
C VAL A 139 -2.73 67.83 -3.06
N ALA A 140 -3.93 67.96 -2.50
CA ALA A 140 -4.49 66.95 -1.59
C ALA A 140 -4.77 65.60 -2.26
N GLU A 141 -5.16 65.60 -3.54
CA GLU A 141 -5.29 64.38 -4.34
C GLU A 141 -3.93 63.73 -4.59
N PHE A 142 -2.92 64.53 -4.95
CA PHE A 142 -1.56 64.02 -5.16
C PHE A 142 -1.00 63.38 -3.89
N GLN A 143 -1.17 64.05 -2.74
CA GLN A 143 -0.76 63.50 -1.44
C GLN A 143 -1.49 62.18 -1.12
N ARG A 144 -2.82 62.15 -1.28
CA ARG A 144 -3.60 60.92 -1.05
C ARG A 144 -3.17 59.77 -1.96
N ARG A 145 -2.83 60.04 -3.22
CA ARG A 145 -2.33 59.01 -4.15
C ARG A 145 -0.97 58.48 -3.69
N TYR A 146 -0.09 59.34 -3.21
CA TYR A 146 1.22 58.94 -2.68
C TYR A 146 1.05 58.08 -1.41
N ASP A 147 0.28 58.56 -0.43
CA ASP A 147 0.04 57.83 0.82
C ASP A 147 -0.61 56.46 0.55
N TYR A 148 -1.53 56.39 -0.43
CA TYR A 148 -2.14 55.14 -0.86
C TYR A 148 -1.12 54.16 -1.44
N GLN A 149 -0.14 54.64 -2.21
CA GLN A 149 0.92 53.79 -2.76
C GLN A 149 1.78 53.19 -1.65
N ASP A 150 2.16 53.98 -0.65
CA ASP A 150 2.96 53.49 0.48
C ASP A 150 2.22 52.41 1.28
N VAL A 151 0.92 52.62 1.55
CA VAL A 151 0.06 51.63 2.20
C VAL A 151 -0.08 50.37 1.35
N ALA A 152 -0.26 50.50 0.03
CA ALA A 152 -0.38 49.37 -0.88
C ALA A 152 0.91 48.52 -0.91
N ILE A 153 2.08 49.17 -0.96
CA ILE A 153 3.38 48.49 -0.92
C ILE A 153 3.56 47.76 0.42
N ALA A 154 3.17 48.37 1.54
CA ALA A 154 3.23 47.73 2.85
C ALA A 154 2.32 46.50 2.94
N LEU A 155 1.09 46.57 2.41
CA LEU A 155 0.18 45.44 2.33
C LEU A 155 0.74 44.30 1.47
N ASP A 156 1.31 44.62 0.31
CA ASP A 156 1.94 43.63 -0.57
C ASP A 156 3.13 42.95 0.11
N ARG A 157 3.96 43.70 0.85
CA ARG A 157 5.05 43.11 1.66
C ARG A 157 4.52 42.12 2.70
N ILE A 158 3.52 42.52 3.48
CA ILE A 158 2.91 41.66 4.51
C ILE A 158 2.33 40.38 3.86
N LYS A 159 1.70 40.53 2.69
CA LYS A 159 1.14 39.40 1.93
C LYS A 159 2.23 38.45 1.46
N ILE A 160 3.34 38.96 0.92
CA ILE A 160 4.49 38.15 0.50
C ILE A 160 5.09 37.40 1.69
N GLU A 161 5.28 38.07 2.83
CA GLU A 161 5.80 37.42 4.05
C GLU A 161 4.86 36.31 4.57
N SER A 162 3.55 36.56 4.55
CA SER A 162 2.54 35.57 4.92
C SER A 162 2.56 34.36 3.97
N GLN A 163 2.64 34.61 2.65
CA GLN A 163 2.78 33.54 1.66
C GLN A 163 4.06 32.75 1.85
N ALA A 164 5.19 33.40 2.12
CA ALA A 164 6.45 32.71 2.40
C ALA A 164 6.36 31.83 3.66
N LYS A 165 5.68 32.30 4.72
CA LYS A 165 5.41 31.49 5.92
C LYS A 165 4.53 30.27 5.59
N ASN A 166 3.49 30.46 4.79
CA ASN A 166 2.60 29.36 4.38
C ASN A 166 3.34 28.33 3.52
N ILE A 167 4.19 28.77 2.58
CA ILE A 167 5.03 27.87 1.78
C ILE A 167 6.01 27.09 2.67
N LYS A 168 6.64 27.75 3.65
CA LYS A 168 7.50 27.06 4.63
C LYS A 168 6.73 26.00 5.42
N TRP A 169 5.56 26.33 5.97
CA TRP A 169 4.73 25.35 6.68
C TRP A 169 4.26 24.22 5.78
N LEU A 170 3.85 24.50 4.54
CA LEU A 170 3.48 23.48 3.56
C LEU A 170 4.65 22.55 3.23
N SER A 171 5.87 23.08 3.10
CA SER A 171 7.05 22.25 2.85
C SER A 171 7.36 21.30 4.02
N ILE A 172 7.18 21.77 5.26
CA ILE A 172 7.35 20.97 6.47
C ILE A 172 6.28 19.87 6.54
N THR A 173 5.02 20.20 6.28
CA THR A 173 3.94 19.20 6.32
C THR A 173 4.12 18.13 5.27
N VAL A 174 4.48 18.49 4.03
CA VAL A 174 4.77 17.52 2.96
C VAL A 174 5.96 16.62 3.33
N ALA A 175 7.03 17.18 3.90
CA ALA A 175 8.19 16.41 4.34
C ALA A 175 7.83 15.40 5.45
N LEU A 176 7.03 15.81 6.43
CA LEU A 176 6.55 14.93 7.51
C LEU A 176 5.66 13.81 6.97
N LEU A 177 4.79 14.12 6.00
CA LEU A 177 3.88 13.14 5.39
C LEU A 177 4.66 12.10 4.56
N ALA A 178 5.70 12.53 3.85
CA ALA A 178 6.63 11.64 3.15
C ALA A 178 7.39 10.72 4.12
N LEU A 179 7.87 11.26 5.25
CA LEU A 179 8.56 10.48 6.29
C LEU A 179 7.62 9.44 6.92
N LEU A 180 6.36 9.81 7.18
CA LEU A 180 5.35 8.90 7.69
C LEU A 180 5.04 7.77 6.69
N LEU A 181 4.92 8.07 5.39
CA LEU A 181 4.74 7.04 4.36
C LEU A 181 5.96 6.12 4.23
N ALA A 182 7.18 6.67 4.37
CA ALA A 182 8.40 5.87 4.41
C ALA A 182 8.44 4.93 5.62
N ALA A 183 8.02 5.41 6.80
CA ALA A 183 7.94 4.59 8.01
C ALA A 183 6.89 3.48 7.90
N LEU A 184 5.71 3.78 7.34
CA LEU A 184 4.65 2.80 7.11
C LEU A 184 5.06 1.74 6.07
N SER A 185 5.68 2.15 4.97
CA SER A 185 6.17 1.22 3.95
C SER A 185 7.29 0.33 4.51
N TYR A 186 8.21 0.89 5.30
CA TYR A 186 9.22 0.13 6.01
C TYR A 186 8.59 -0.88 6.99
N ALA A 187 7.63 -0.46 7.82
CA ALA A 187 6.92 -1.34 8.74
C ALA A 187 6.17 -2.47 8.02
N TYR A 188 5.54 -2.15 6.87
CA TYR A 188 4.86 -3.13 6.03
C TYR A 188 5.84 -4.18 5.46
N ILE A 189 6.97 -3.74 4.89
CA ILE A 189 8.01 -4.64 4.37
C ILE A 189 8.57 -5.51 5.51
N GLN A 190 8.83 -4.91 6.68
CA GLN A 190 9.36 -5.63 7.83
C GLN A 190 8.37 -6.68 8.36
N ARG A 191 7.06 -6.35 8.40
CA ARG A 191 6.01 -7.31 8.74
C ARG A 191 5.94 -8.46 7.74
N GLN A 192 5.98 -8.16 6.45
CA GLN A 192 6.00 -9.18 5.40
C GLN A 192 7.23 -10.10 5.50
N ARG A 193 8.41 -9.56 5.82
CA ARG A 193 9.61 -10.35 6.08
C ARG A 193 9.45 -11.27 7.28
N ARG A 194 8.91 -10.77 8.40
CA ARG A 194 8.65 -11.59 9.60
C ARG A 194 7.71 -12.76 9.30
N ILE A 195 6.59 -12.50 8.64
CA ILE A 195 5.62 -13.54 8.25
C ILE A 195 6.27 -14.59 7.34
N LYS A 196 7.09 -14.16 6.35
CA LYS A 196 7.79 -15.11 5.46
C LYS A 196 8.79 -16.00 6.22
N VAL A 197 9.52 -15.44 7.19
CA VAL A 197 10.46 -16.18 8.03
C VAL A 197 9.71 -17.18 8.92
N GLU A 198 8.56 -16.79 9.47
CA GLU A 198 7.71 -17.67 10.28
C GLU A 198 7.16 -18.84 9.47
N ILE A 199 6.59 -18.58 8.28
CA ILE A 199 6.14 -19.63 7.36
C ILE A 199 7.28 -20.56 6.94
N ALA A 200 8.49 -20.03 6.70
CA ALA A 200 9.65 -20.85 6.36
C ALA A 200 10.09 -21.75 7.55
N ARG A 201 10.01 -21.21 8.78
CA ARG A 201 10.29 -21.96 10.00
C ARG A 201 9.26 -23.08 10.20
N ASP A 202 7.98 -22.79 10.06
CA ASP A 202 6.90 -23.78 10.18
C ASP A 202 7.06 -24.89 9.14
N LYS A 203 7.42 -24.55 7.90
CA LYS A 203 7.73 -25.54 6.86
C LYS A 203 8.92 -26.42 7.25
N SER A 204 9.99 -25.84 7.80
CA SER A 204 11.17 -26.60 8.23
C SER A 204 10.85 -27.56 9.38
N ILE A 205 10.10 -27.10 10.37
CA ILE A 205 9.65 -27.91 11.51
C ILE A 205 8.75 -29.04 11.00
N ASN A 206 7.77 -28.71 10.15
CA ASN A 206 6.86 -29.73 9.61
C ASN A 206 7.62 -30.78 8.77
N SER A 207 8.61 -30.35 7.96
CA SER A 207 9.45 -31.29 7.22
C SER A 207 10.30 -32.20 8.12
N ALA A 208 10.81 -31.68 9.24
CA ALA A 208 11.54 -32.46 10.23
C ALA A 208 10.62 -33.45 10.95
N VAL A 209 9.41 -33.02 11.33
CA VAL A 209 8.39 -33.89 11.93
C VAL A 209 8.02 -35.02 10.96
N THR A 210 7.73 -34.71 9.69
CA THR A 210 7.43 -35.75 8.69
C THR A 210 8.60 -36.70 8.45
N GLY A 211 9.84 -36.20 8.55
CA GLY A 211 11.04 -37.04 8.44
C GLY A 211 11.18 -38.03 9.60
N ILE A 212 10.92 -37.56 10.83
CA ILE A 212 10.90 -38.41 12.02
C ILE A 212 9.76 -39.43 11.96
N GLU A 213 8.57 -39.02 11.52
CA GLU A 213 7.44 -39.94 11.34
C GLU A 213 7.76 -41.07 10.36
N GLU A 214 8.41 -40.75 9.24
CA GLU A 214 8.81 -41.76 8.25
C GLU A 214 9.90 -42.69 8.78
N GLN A 215 10.91 -42.15 9.48
CA GLN A 215 11.93 -42.98 10.15
C GLN A 215 11.29 -43.93 11.17
N MET A 216 10.40 -43.41 12.03
CA MET A 216 9.70 -44.20 13.02
C MET A 216 8.83 -45.29 12.38
N ARG A 217 8.19 -44.99 11.25
CA ARG A 217 7.42 -45.97 10.47
C ARG A 217 8.32 -47.07 9.90
N GLN A 218 9.50 -46.72 9.39
CA GLN A 218 10.45 -47.71 8.89
C GLN A 218 11.01 -48.60 10.01
N ASP A 219 11.29 -48.03 11.18
CA ASP A 219 11.75 -48.78 12.34
C ASP A 219 10.69 -49.76 12.86
N LEU A 220 9.42 -49.34 12.91
CA LEU A 220 8.31 -50.24 13.24
C LEU A 220 8.24 -51.42 12.25
N LEU A 221 8.32 -51.14 10.94
CA LEU A 221 8.33 -52.19 9.91
C LEU A 221 9.55 -53.12 10.01
N ARG A 222 10.73 -52.60 10.37
CA ARG A 222 11.92 -53.42 10.61
C ARG A 222 11.71 -54.35 11.80
N ARG A 223 11.16 -53.83 12.90
CA ARG A 223 10.84 -54.60 14.10
C ARG A 223 9.80 -55.69 13.82
N ASP A 224 8.74 -55.39 13.08
CA ASP A 224 7.72 -56.39 12.71
C ASP A 224 8.33 -57.54 11.89
N ARG A 225 9.17 -57.22 10.89
CA ARG A 225 9.90 -58.25 10.13
C ARG A 225 10.83 -59.07 11.01
N HIS A 226 11.48 -58.44 12.00
CA HIS A 226 12.35 -59.15 12.93
C HIS A 226 11.57 -60.08 13.86
N ILE A 227 10.40 -59.65 14.35
CA ILE A 227 9.50 -60.49 15.15
C ILE A 227 9.02 -61.69 14.33
N GLU A 228 8.64 -61.49 13.06
CA GLU A 228 8.22 -62.59 12.19
C GLU A 228 9.37 -63.57 11.92
N SER A 229 10.59 -63.07 11.74
CA SER A 229 11.77 -63.95 11.60
C SER A 229 12.03 -64.74 12.88
N LEU A 230 11.96 -64.13 14.07
CA LEU A 230 12.05 -64.84 15.35
C LEU A 230 10.98 -65.91 15.49
N ARG A 231 9.74 -65.60 15.11
CA ARG A 231 8.62 -66.55 15.14
C ARG A 231 8.89 -67.78 14.27
N ASN A 232 9.35 -67.56 13.03
CA ASN A 232 9.71 -68.65 12.13
C ASN A 232 10.85 -69.51 12.69
N ARG A 233 11.85 -68.89 13.33
CA ARG A 233 12.94 -69.60 14.01
C ARG A 233 12.44 -70.49 15.16
N VAL A 234 11.51 -70.01 15.98
CA VAL A 234 10.92 -70.79 17.09
C VAL A 234 10.11 -71.97 16.58
N ILE A 235 9.31 -71.80 15.52
CA ILE A 235 8.51 -72.89 14.93
C ILE A 235 9.43 -73.98 14.36
N MET A 236 10.51 -73.61 13.69
CA MET A 236 11.51 -74.57 13.18
C MET A 236 12.18 -75.34 14.33
N MET A 237 12.41 -74.69 15.47
CA MET A 237 13.03 -75.33 16.64
C MET A 237 12.11 -76.37 17.31
N ASP A 238 10.79 -76.15 17.35
CA ASP A 238 9.84 -77.07 18.00
C ASP A 238 9.83 -78.46 17.33
N ASN A 239 9.76 -78.50 15.99
CA ASN A 239 9.74 -79.74 15.22
C ASN A 239 11.02 -80.58 15.36
N THR A 240 12.19 -79.93 15.52
CA THR A 240 13.46 -80.64 15.69
C THR A 240 13.61 -81.20 17.11
N LEU A 241 13.13 -80.47 18.12
CA LEU A 241 13.17 -80.89 19.52
C LEU A 241 12.25 -82.09 19.80
N ASP A 242 11.10 -82.19 19.15
CA ASP A 242 10.17 -83.32 19.36
C ASP A 242 10.77 -84.66 18.98
N LYS A 243 11.58 -84.71 17.91
CA LYS A 243 12.25 -85.95 17.47
C LYS A 243 13.42 -86.33 18.39
N ILE A 244 14.15 -85.32 18.90
CA ILE A 244 15.20 -85.52 19.92
C ILE A 244 14.59 -86.00 21.26
N ARG A 245 13.44 -85.46 21.66
CA ARG A 245 12.70 -85.92 22.85
C ARG A 245 12.23 -87.36 22.70
N ALA A 246 11.61 -87.70 21.57
CA ALA A 246 11.16 -89.06 21.29
C ALA A 246 12.31 -90.09 21.32
N LEU A 247 13.51 -89.68 20.88
CA LEU A 247 14.74 -90.47 20.98
C LEU A 247 15.21 -90.67 22.42
N ARG A 248 15.22 -89.61 23.22
CA ARG A 248 15.65 -89.66 24.61
C ARG A 248 14.76 -90.58 25.43
N ASP A 249 13.46 -90.52 25.22
CA ASP A 249 12.47 -91.22 26.02
C ASP A 249 12.26 -92.69 25.56
N ALA A 250 12.82 -93.08 24.40
CA ALA A 250 12.80 -94.46 23.90
C ALA A 250 13.72 -95.39 24.72
N SER A 251 13.21 -96.58 25.04
CA SER A 251 13.94 -97.60 25.79
C SER A 251 15.12 -98.18 24.98
N PRO A 252 16.15 -98.74 25.64
CA PRO A 252 17.31 -99.32 24.95
C PRO A 252 16.95 -100.44 23.96
N ARG A 253 15.83 -101.14 24.16
CA ARG A 253 15.32 -102.14 23.22
C ARG A 253 14.71 -101.50 21.98
N GLU A 254 13.86 -100.48 22.15
CA GLU A 254 13.20 -99.76 21.04
C GLU A 254 14.21 -99.07 20.12
N ARG A 255 15.29 -98.52 20.66
CA ARG A 255 16.37 -97.90 19.87
C ARG A 255 17.10 -98.90 18.95
N VAL A 256 17.04 -100.20 19.26
CA VAL A 256 17.69 -101.27 18.47
C VAL A 256 16.70 -101.93 17.51
N THR A 257 15.45 -102.15 17.93
CA THR A 257 14.43 -102.82 17.09
C THR A 257 13.69 -101.87 16.14
N GLU A 258 13.57 -100.59 16.48
CA GLU A 258 12.89 -99.55 15.68
C GLU A 258 13.87 -98.47 15.21
N SER A 259 15.14 -98.82 14.96
CA SER A 259 16.18 -97.84 14.59
C SER A 259 15.79 -96.97 13.39
N ALA A 260 15.06 -97.53 12.41
CA ALA A 260 14.57 -96.82 11.23
C ALA A 260 13.56 -95.70 11.54
N ARG A 261 12.83 -95.78 12.66
CA ARG A 261 11.88 -94.74 13.11
C ARG A 261 12.60 -93.47 13.56
N PHE A 262 13.82 -93.64 14.05
CA PHE A 262 14.63 -92.58 14.62
C PHE A 262 15.63 -91.99 13.63
N THR A 263 15.93 -92.68 12.53
CA THR A 263 16.71 -92.13 11.42
C THR A 263 16.01 -90.90 10.85
N MET A 264 16.75 -89.81 10.66
CA MET A 264 16.24 -88.62 9.98
C MET A 264 16.16 -88.86 8.47
N THR A 265 15.05 -88.48 7.88
CA THR A 265 14.92 -88.35 6.42
C THR A 265 15.75 -87.16 5.92
N ASP A 266 16.06 -87.13 4.62
CA ASP A 266 16.83 -86.02 4.04
C ASP A 266 16.16 -84.66 4.24
N ALA A 267 14.81 -84.59 4.18
CA ALA A 267 14.05 -83.37 4.45
C ALA A 267 14.15 -82.92 5.92
N GLU A 268 14.13 -83.86 6.86
CA GLU A 268 14.29 -83.55 8.29
C GLU A 268 15.73 -83.17 8.63
N MET A 269 16.69 -83.76 7.91
CA MET A 269 18.10 -83.42 8.03
C MET A 269 18.37 -82.01 7.52
N GLU A 270 17.83 -81.64 6.36
CA GLU A 270 17.89 -80.29 5.80
C GLU A 270 17.24 -79.28 6.76
N HIS A 271 16.09 -79.63 7.33
CA HIS A 271 15.41 -78.81 8.32
C HIS A 271 16.22 -78.64 9.63
N MET A 272 16.90 -79.70 10.09
CA MET A 272 17.80 -79.64 11.24
C MET A 272 19.01 -78.75 10.96
N LEU A 273 19.65 -78.91 9.79
CA LEU A 273 20.77 -78.07 9.37
C LEU A 273 20.35 -76.59 9.32
N ALA A 274 19.20 -76.27 8.73
CA ALA A 274 18.66 -74.91 8.72
C ALA A 274 18.45 -74.37 10.14
N THR A 275 17.94 -75.20 11.06
CA THR A 275 17.73 -74.83 12.47
C THR A 275 19.06 -74.57 13.19
N VAL A 276 20.06 -75.43 13.02
CA VAL A 276 21.40 -75.25 13.61
C VAL A 276 22.05 -73.98 13.10
N ASN A 277 21.97 -73.76 11.79
CA ASN A 277 22.54 -72.58 11.15
C ASN A 277 21.89 -71.29 11.67
N ILE A 278 20.59 -71.33 11.96
CA ILE A 278 19.85 -70.24 12.58
C ILE A 278 20.24 -70.01 14.05
N CYS A 279 20.29 -71.07 14.86
CA CYS A 279 20.48 -70.98 16.31
C CYS A 279 21.94 -70.72 16.72
N HIS A 280 22.88 -71.09 15.85
CA HIS A 280 24.31 -70.94 16.08
C HIS A 280 24.97 -70.02 15.05
N GLU A 281 24.32 -68.88 14.76
CA GLU A 281 24.92 -67.74 14.04
C GLU A 281 25.62 -68.12 12.72
N GLY A 282 24.94 -68.88 11.86
CA GLY A 282 25.49 -69.29 10.56
C GLY A 282 26.49 -70.45 10.64
N PHE A 283 26.43 -71.27 11.70
CA PHE A 283 27.40 -72.35 11.91
C PHE A 283 27.58 -73.31 10.72
N VAL A 284 26.50 -73.72 10.07
CA VAL A 284 26.55 -74.66 8.94
C VAL A 284 27.18 -74.00 7.71
N ASP A 285 26.80 -72.76 7.43
CA ASP A 285 27.34 -71.98 6.31
C ASP A 285 28.82 -71.66 6.53
N GLY A 286 29.17 -71.17 7.72
CA GLY A 286 30.56 -70.87 8.10
C GLY A 286 31.45 -72.11 8.05
N LEU A 287 30.94 -73.27 8.47
CA LEU A 287 31.67 -74.54 8.37
C LEU A 287 31.90 -74.96 6.91
N ARG A 288 30.93 -74.71 6.02
CA ARG A 288 31.06 -74.97 4.57
C ARG A 288 32.00 -74.00 3.88
N GLU A 289 32.02 -72.73 4.30
CA GLU A 289 32.94 -71.70 3.78
C GLU A 289 34.39 -71.96 4.21
N GLU A 290 34.61 -72.27 5.50
CA GLU A 290 35.95 -72.55 6.04
C GLU A 290 36.49 -73.89 5.56
N TYR A 291 35.60 -74.88 5.34
CA TYR A 291 35.97 -76.22 4.86
C TYR A 291 35.14 -76.65 3.64
N PRO A 292 35.39 -76.09 2.44
CA PRO A 292 34.60 -76.39 1.23
C PRO A 292 34.69 -77.84 0.75
N THR A 293 35.70 -78.58 1.19
CA THR A 293 35.89 -80.01 0.88
C THR A 293 35.23 -80.94 1.92
N LEU A 294 34.47 -80.38 2.87
CA LEU A 294 33.70 -81.13 3.85
C LEU A 294 32.52 -81.84 3.17
N ALA A 295 32.38 -83.14 3.37
CA ALA A 295 31.27 -83.88 2.78
C ALA A 295 29.97 -83.52 3.52
N ASP A 296 28.83 -83.51 2.85
CA ASP A 296 27.55 -83.13 3.47
C ASP A 296 27.21 -83.97 4.70
N LYS A 297 27.45 -85.29 4.65
CA LYS A 297 27.27 -86.17 5.83
C LYS A 297 28.20 -85.83 6.99
N ASP A 298 29.35 -85.22 6.72
CA ASP A 298 30.26 -84.76 7.77
C ASP A 298 29.78 -83.42 8.37
N VAL A 299 29.18 -82.54 7.55
CA VAL A 299 28.50 -81.30 8.00
C VAL A 299 27.32 -81.62 8.91
N GLU A 300 26.47 -82.60 8.53
CA GLU A 300 25.36 -83.11 9.34
C GLU A 300 25.82 -83.57 10.73
N ILE A 301 26.92 -84.34 10.78
CA ILE A 301 27.50 -84.81 12.04
C ILE A 301 27.97 -83.63 12.90
N CYS A 302 28.65 -82.64 12.31
CA CYS A 302 29.12 -81.45 13.02
C CYS A 302 27.95 -80.63 13.58
N ALA A 303 26.87 -80.47 12.79
CA ALA A 303 25.67 -79.78 13.22
C ALA A 303 24.99 -80.47 14.42
N MET A 304 24.90 -81.81 14.41
CA MET A 304 24.36 -82.57 15.54
C MET A 304 25.22 -82.50 16.80
N ILE A 305 26.55 -82.46 16.65
CA ILE A 305 27.48 -82.24 17.77
C ILE A 305 27.30 -80.83 18.35
N LYS A 306 27.10 -79.82 17.48
CA LYS A 306 26.84 -78.43 17.87
C LYS A 306 25.56 -78.28 18.68
N LEU A 307 24.54 -79.11 18.38
CA LEU A 307 23.32 -79.26 19.19
C LEU A 307 23.53 -80.00 20.52
N GLY A 308 24.74 -80.52 20.79
CA GLY A 308 25.05 -81.24 22.03
C GLY A 308 24.59 -82.70 22.04
N LEU A 309 24.25 -83.28 20.89
CA LEU A 309 23.84 -84.69 20.82
C LEU A 309 25.00 -85.63 21.12
N GLN A 310 24.72 -86.69 21.88
CA GLN A 310 25.74 -87.70 22.20
C GLN A 310 26.04 -88.57 20.98
N SER A 311 27.28 -89.05 20.85
CA SER A 311 27.72 -89.89 19.71
C SER A 311 26.80 -91.09 19.44
N ARG A 312 26.22 -91.70 20.49
CA ARG A 312 25.28 -92.82 20.34
C ARG A 312 23.98 -92.41 19.63
N ASP A 313 23.45 -91.23 19.94
CA ASP A 313 22.21 -90.74 19.36
C ASP A 313 22.44 -90.20 17.94
N ILE A 314 23.59 -89.57 17.69
CA ILE A 314 24.01 -89.17 16.33
C ILE A 314 24.10 -90.38 15.41
N ALA A 315 24.69 -91.49 15.87
CA ALA A 315 24.79 -92.71 15.07
C ALA A 315 23.41 -93.24 14.66
N LEU A 316 22.44 -93.19 15.59
CA LEU A 316 21.06 -93.63 15.37
C LEU A 316 20.31 -92.70 14.41
N LEU A 317 20.37 -91.38 14.62
CA LEU A 317 19.76 -90.36 13.75
C LEU A 317 20.29 -90.41 12.31
N MET A 318 21.57 -90.73 12.16
CA MET A 318 22.25 -90.83 10.86
C MET A 318 22.14 -92.22 10.21
N GLY A 319 21.49 -93.19 10.87
CA GLY A 319 21.35 -94.55 10.36
C GLY A 319 22.68 -95.31 10.20
N MET A 320 23.70 -95.00 11.01
CA MET A 320 25.03 -95.62 10.94
C MET A 320 25.45 -96.29 12.26
N SER A 321 26.48 -97.15 12.21
CA SER A 321 27.00 -97.77 13.43
C SER A 321 27.87 -96.81 14.26
N ASP A 322 27.92 -96.99 15.57
CA ASP A 322 28.77 -96.20 16.48
C ASP A 322 30.27 -96.28 16.09
N ASN A 323 30.72 -97.44 15.58
CA ASN A 323 32.08 -97.59 15.06
C ASN A 323 32.32 -96.78 13.78
N THR A 324 31.33 -96.70 12.89
CA THR A 324 31.39 -95.87 11.67
C THR A 324 31.49 -94.39 12.04
N LEU A 325 30.68 -93.93 13.01
CA LEU A 325 30.71 -92.56 13.48
C LEU A 325 32.05 -92.21 14.15
N LYS A 326 32.56 -93.07 15.05
CA LYS A 326 33.86 -92.87 15.70
C LYS A 326 35.01 -92.76 14.70
N THR A 327 35.00 -93.61 13.69
CA THR A 327 36.02 -93.60 12.63
C THR A 327 35.92 -92.31 11.80
N ARG A 328 34.70 -91.89 11.43
CA ARG A 328 34.48 -90.60 10.74
C ARG A 328 34.91 -89.40 11.58
N LYS A 329 34.55 -89.32 12.87
CA LYS A 329 34.99 -88.25 13.78
C LYS A 329 36.51 -88.15 13.90
N LYS A 330 37.19 -89.30 14.07
CA LYS A 330 38.66 -89.35 14.10
C LYS A 330 39.29 -88.85 12.81
N ARG A 331 38.73 -89.26 11.66
CA ARG A 331 39.16 -88.80 10.34
C ARG A 331 38.96 -87.29 10.19
N LEU A 332 37.79 -86.78 10.56
CA LEU A 332 37.47 -85.36 10.54
C LEU A 332 38.47 -84.55 11.37
N LYS A 333 38.68 -84.92 12.63
CA LYS A 333 39.66 -84.26 13.50
C LYS A 333 41.06 -84.21 12.89
N LYS A 334 41.52 -85.31 12.27
CA LYS A 334 42.89 -85.45 11.77
C LYS A 334 43.12 -84.78 10.42
N GLU A 335 42.17 -84.88 9.50
CA GLU A 335 42.34 -84.46 8.10
C GLU A 335 41.87 -83.03 7.85
N LYS A 336 40.90 -82.54 8.62
CA LYS A 336 40.20 -81.29 8.30
C LYS A 336 40.37 -80.17 9.34
N PHE A 337 40.86 -80.45 10.55
CA PHE A 337 40.81 -79.48 11.67
C PHE A 337 42.13 -79.35 12.48
N SER A 338 43.31 -79.61 11.90
CA SER A 338 44.59 -79.77 12.64
C SER A 338 45.39 -78.50 12.98
N GLU A 339 46.17 -78.63 14.07
CA GLU A 339 47.11 -77.76 14.83
C GLU A 339 46.56 -76.88 15.96
N GLU A 340 45.44 -76.16 15.84
CA GLU A 340 44.88 -75.38 16.98
C GLU A 340 44.06 -76.24 17.99
N THR A 341 43.80 -77.51 17.68
CA THR A 341 42.89 -78.41 18.44
C THR A 341 43.59 -79.58 19.14
N SER A 342 44.92 -79.53 19.28
CA SER A 342 45.73 -80.64 19.81
C SER A 342 45.21 -81.14 21.17
N ASP A 343 44.81 -80.22 22.05
CA ASP A 343 44.50 -80.54 23.45
C ASP A 343 43.01 -80.72 23.75
N MET A 344 42.12 -80.48 22.78
CA MET A 344 40.66 -80.51 22.97
C MET A 344 39.99 -81.69 22.25
N GLN A 345 38.91 -82.26 22.80
CA GLN A 345 38.13 -83.30 22.08
C GLN A 345 37.46 -82.69 20.83
N PHE A 346 37.27 -83.49 19.77
CA PHE A 346 36.65 -83.00 18.52
C PHE A 346 35.25 -82.40 18.78
N ASP A 347 34.48 -83.03 19.65
CA ASP A 347 33.14 -82.58 19.99
C ASP A 347 33.15 -81.23 20.74
N GLU A 348 34.10 -81.05 21.66
CA GLU A 348 34.29 -79.78 22.39
C GLU A 348 34.72 -78.66 21.44
N TRP A 349 35.58 -78.96 20.45
CA TRP A 349 35.97 -77.97 19.45
C TRP A 349 34.77 -77.49 18.64
N ILE A 350 33.97 -78.42 18.11
CA ILE A 350 32.74 -78.08 17.36
C ILE A 350 31.80 -77.24 18.22
N GLN A 351 31.62 -77.60 19.49
CA GLN A 351 30.77 -76.84 20.41
C GLN A 351 31.31 -75.43 20.67
N SER A 352 32.63 -75.27 20.80
CA SER A 352 33.27 -73.96 21.03
C SER A 352 33.33 -73.05 19.80
N LYS A 353 33.32 -73.63 18.58
CA LYS A 353 33.49 -72.89 17.32
C LYS A 353 32.24 -72.07 16.98
N ASN A 354 32.34 -70.75 16.98
CA ASN A 354 31.29 -69.84 16.53
C ASN A 354 31.77 -69.07 15.30
N TYR A 355 30.91 -68.97 14.29
CA TYR A 355 31.19 -68.31 13.01
C TYR A 355 30.64 -66.89 12.95
N GLY A 356 30.24 -66.34 14.10
CA GLY A 356 29.51 -65.09 14.22
C GLY A 356 29.95 -64.06 13.20
N ARG A 357 29.07 -63.77 12.23
CA ARG A 357 29.14 -62.48 11.57
C ARG A 357 28.90 -61.46 12.66
N GLU A 358 29.82 -60.51 12.82
CA GLU A 358 29.50 -59.26 13.50
C GLU A 358 28.13 -58.83 12.97
N PRO A 359 27.15 -58.59 13.85
CA PRO A 359 25.88 -58.03 13.39
C PRO A 359 26.27 -56.73 12.70
N ASP A 360 26.01 -56.64 11.40
CA ASP A 360 26.21 -55.42 10.62
C ASP A 360 25.70 -54.25 11.48
N ASP A 361 26.61 -53.35 11.83
CA ASP A 361 26.34 -52.11 12.56
C ASP A 361 25.13 -51.44 11.89
N TYR A 362 23.99 -51.47 12.57
CA TYR A 362 22.70 -50.93 12.13
C TYR A 362 22.49 -49.49 12.60
#